data_AF-K1Z163-F1
#
_entry.id   AF-K1Z163-F1
#
_cell.length_a   1.000
_cell.length_b   1.000
_cell.length_c   1.000
_cell.angle_alpha   90.00
_cell.angle_beta   90.00
_cell.angle_gamma   90.00
#
_symmetry.space_group_name_H-M   'P 1'
#
loop_
_entity.id
_entity.type
_entity.pdbx_description
1 polymer ?
#
loop_
_entity_poly.entity_id
_entity_poly.type
_entity_poly.pdbx_seq_one_letter_code
_entity_poly.pdbx_strand_id
1 'polypeptide(L)'
;MVEKEREIYVDQLKQQGKPENMIENIVKGKLDKYYAEVCLVEQPFIKNEEIKIEKLLADNGATLVRFTRFELGEGFEKVVKNFADEVAEQLK
;
A
#
# COMPACT_ATOMS: atom_id res chain seq x y z
N MET A 1 -6.42 4.99 12.03
CA MET A 1 -6.08 4.74 10.61
C MET A 1 -6.98 3.65 10.05
N VAL A 2 -6.90 2.42 10.56
CA VAL A 2 -7.75 1.29 10.15
C VAL A 2 -9.24 1.59 10.28
N GLU A 3 -9.69 2.14 11.41
CA GLU A 3 -11.13 2.44 11.61
C GLU A 3 -11.64 3.48 10.61
N LYS A 4 -10.83 4.50 10.32
CA LYS A 4 -11.16 5.52 9.32
C LYS A 4 -11.24 4.92 7.92
N GLU A 5 -10.35 4.01 7.57
CA GLU A 5 -10.37 3.31 6.28
C GLU A 5 -11.61 2.39 6.17
N ARG A 6 -11.97 1.72 7.27
CA ARG A 6 -13.21 0.94 7.40
C ARG A 6 -14.44 1.81 7.17
N GLU A 7 -14.54 2.96 7.84
CA GLU A 7 -15.62 3.93 7.68
C GLU A 7 -15.75 4.39 6.22
N ILE A 8 -14.64 4.75 5.58
CA ILE A 8 -14.61 5.16 4.17
C ILE A 8 -15.19 4.05 3.26
N TYR A 9 -14.80 2.79 3.46
CA TYR A 9 -15.34 1.68 2.68
C TYR A 9 -16.82 1.42 2.95
N VAL A 10 -17.26 1.52 4.21
CA VAL A 10 -18.68 1.38 4.56
C VAL A 10 -19.50 2.45 3.86
N ASP A 11 -19.08 3.72 3.94
CA ASP A 11 -19.80 4.85 3.37
C ASP A 11 -19.86 4.76 1.84
N GLN A 12 -18.77 4.38 1.19
CA GLN A 12 -18.74 4.13 -0.26
C GLN A 12 -19.74 3.05 -0.68
N LEU A 13 -19.84 1.95 0.08
CA LEU A 13 -20.73 0.84 -0.25
C LEU A 13 -22.19 1.14 0.06
N LYS A 14 -22.46 1.93 1.10
CA LYS A 14 -23.80 2.46 1.41
C LYS A 14 -24.30 3.39 0.31
N GLN A 15 -23.44 4.30 -0.18
CA GLN A 15 -23.77 5.19 -1.31
C GLN A 15 -24.05 4.42 -2.61
N GLN A 16 -23.44 3.24 -2.78
CA GLN A 16 -23.70 2.33 -3.90
C GLN A 16 -24.98 1.50 -3.74
N GLY A 17 -25.74 1.68 -2.65
CA GLY A 17 -27.01 0.99 -2.42
C GLY A 17 -26.88 -0.50 -2.10
N LYS A 18 -25.72 -0.95 -1.59
CA LYS A 18 -25.52 -2.37 -1.26
C LYS A 18 -26.25 -2.74 0.05
N PRO A 19 -26.78 -3.97 0.17
CA PRO A 19 -27.40 -4.45 1.41
C PRO A 19 -26.43 -4.46 2.60
N GLU A 20 -26.86 -3.99 3.78
CA GLU A 20 -26.00 -3.87 4.97
C GLU A 20 -25.35 -5.20 5.38
N ASN A 21 -26.07 -6.32 5.25
CA ASN A 21 -25.55 -7.66 5.54
C ASN A 21 -24.40 -8.10 4.61
N MET A 22 -24.26 -7.49 3.43
CA MET A 22 -23.14 -7.73 2.52
C MET A 22 -22.00 -6.73 2.69
N ILE A 23 -22.29 -5.53 3.18
CA ILE A 23 -21.29 -4.47 3.35
C ILE A 23 -20.18 -4.93 4.28
N GLU A 24 -20.50 -5.51 5.43
CA GLU A 24 -19.48 -5.96 6.39
C GLU A 24 -18.49 -6.98 5.80
N ASN A 25 -19.00 -7.95 5.03
CA ASN A 25 -18.16 -8.96 4.39
C ASN A 25 -17.25 -8.34 3.32
N ILE A 26 -17.76 -7.39 2.55
CA ILE A 26 -16.97 -6.68 1.52
C ILE A 26 -15.90 -5.81 2.17
N VAL A 27 -16.26 -5.09 3.24
CA VAL A 27 -15.34 -4.24 4.00
C VAL A 27 -14.22 -5.08 4.62
N LYS A 28 -14.55 -6.26 5.16
CA LYS A 28 -13.55 -7.20 5.68
C LYS A 28 -12.53 -7.57 4.60
N GLY A 29 -12.98 -8.00 3.42
CA GLY A 29 -12.06 -8.34 2.32
C GLY A 29 -11.23 -7.16 1.83
N LYS A 30 -11.79 -5.93 1.84
CA LYS A 30 -11.04 -4.70 1.52
C LYS A 30 -9.97 -4.39 2.57
N LEU A 31 -10.28 -4.57 3.86
CA LEU A 31 -9.33 -4.40 4.94
C LEU A 31 -8.22 -5.46 4.88
N ASP A 32 -8.56 -6.72 4.61
CA ASP A 32 -7.57 -7.80 4.44
C ASP A 32 -6.59 -7.46 3.30
N LYS A 33 -7.11 -6.92 2.18
CA LYS A 33 -6.28 -6.42 1.08
C LYS A 33 -5.40 -5.23 1.50
N TYR A 34 -5.98 -4.27 2.22
CA TYR A 34 -5.23 -3.11 2.72
C TYR A 34 -4.06 -3.54 3.60
N TYR A 35 -4.28 -4.47 4.52
CA TYR A 35 -3.21 -5.03 5.34
C TYR A 35 -2.13 -5.72 4.51
N ALA A 36 -2.51 -6.50 3.50
CA ALA A 36 -1.55 -7.13 2.59
C ALA A 36 -0.71 -6.13 1.79
N GLU A 37 -1.16 -4.88 1.62
CA GLU A 37 -0.42 -3.82 0.93
C GLU A 37 0.49 -3.04 1.89
N VAL A 38 0.04 -2.73 3.12
CA VAL A 38 0.74 -1.79 4.02
C VAL A 38 1.50 -2.46 5.17
N CYS A 39 1.21 -3.71 5.51
CA CYS A 39 1.79 -4.40 6.65
C CYS A 39 2.81 -5.46 6.18
N LEU A 40 4.10 -5.27 6.53
CA LEU A 40 5.18 -6.14 6.03
C LEU A 40 4.95 -7.62 6.32
N VAL A 41 4.42 -7.98 7.48
CA VAL A 41 4.20 -9.40 7.83
C VAL A 41 3.04 -10.02 7.06
N GLU A 42 2.09 -9.20 6.59
CA GLU A 42 0.92 -9.63 5.81
C GLU A 42 1.19 -9.71 4.31
N GLN A 43 2.29 -9.10 3.86
CA GLN A 43 2.70 -9.08 2.46
C GLN A 43 3.14 -10.48 1.98
N PRO A 44 2.87 -10.82 0.70
CA PRO A 44 3.43 -12.01 0.08
C PRO A 44 4.95 -11.89 -0.03
N PHE A 45 5.65 -13.01 0.11
CA PHE A 45 7.10 -13.02 -0.01
C PHE A 45 7.53 -12.94 -1.48
N ILE A 46 8.36 -11.97 -1.85
CA ILE A 46 8.74 -11.71 -3.25
C ILE A 46 9.40 -12.91 -3.98
N LYS A 47 10.01 -13.85 -3.25
CA LYS A 47 10.60 -15.07 -3.84
C LYS A 47 9.63 -16.26 -3.87
N ASN A 48 8.53 -16.18 -3.13
CA ASN A 48 7.48 -17.18 -3.09
C ASN A 48 6.16 -16.50 -2.66
N GLU A 49 5.37 -16.08 -3.63
CA GLU A 49 4.13 -15.33 -3.39
C GLU A 49 3.02 -16.19 -2.75
N GLU A 50 3.20 -17.51 -2.67
CA GLU A 50 2.25 -18.42 -2.01
C GLU A 50 2.29 -18.31 -0.48
N ILE A 51 3.35 -17.72 0.08
CA ILE A 51 3.50 -17.54 1.53
C ILE A 51 3.63 -16.07 1.90
N LYS A 52 3.05 -15.72 3.05
CA LYS A 52 3.26 -14.41 3.68
C LYS A 52 4.60 -14.36 4.40
N ILE A 53 5.12 -13.15 4.58
CA ILE A 53 6.36 -12.91 5.35
C ILE A 53 6.21 -13.38 6.80
N GLU A 54 5.03 -13.27 7.42
CA GLU A 54 4.76 -13.83 8.75
C GLU A 54 5.07 -15.33 8.82
N LYS A 55 4.55 -16.10 7.86
CA LYS A 55 4.78 -17.55 7.78
C LYS A 55 6.25 -17.86 7.57
N LEU A 56 6.92 -17.12 6.66
CA LEU A 56 8.35 -17.27 6.42
C LEU A 56 9.16 -17.07 7.72
N LEU A 57 8.84 -16.05 8.52
CA LEU A 57 9.51 -15.79 9.79
C LEU A 57 9.26 -16.92 10.79
N ALA A 58 8.00 -17.35 10.94
CA ALA A 58 7.62 -18.43 11.85
C ALA A 58 8.32 -19.75 11.50
N ASP A 59 8.35 -20.12 10.22
CA ASP A 59 9.00 -21.34 9.73
C ASP A 59 10.53 -21.35 10.01
N ASN A 60 11.12 -20.18 10.24
CA ASN A 60 12.55 -20.00 10.56
C ASN A 60 12.81 -19.63 12.02
N GLY A 61 11.80 -19.67 12.90
CA GLY A 61 11.94 -19.32 14.31
C GLY A 61 12.33 -17.85 14.55
N ALA A 62 11.96 -16.96 13.63
CA ALA A 62 12.30 -15.55 13.64
C ALA A 62 11.07 -14.66 13.94
N THR A 63 11.31 -13.43 14.37
CA THR A 63 10.26 -12.43 14.57
C THR A 63 10.75 -11.07 14.10
N LEU A 64 9.90 -10.36 13.36
CA LEU A 64 10.19 -9.00 12.93
C LEU A 64 9.99 -8.04 14.12
N VAL A 65 11.04 -7.34 14.51
CA VAL A 65 10.98 -6.32 15.58
C VAL A 65 10.73 -4.93 15.00
N ARG A 66 11.53 -4.54 14.00
CA ARG A 66 11.45 -3.23 13.34
C ARG A 66 12.16 -3.31 11.99
N PHE A 67 11.71 -2.50 11.04
CA PHE A 67 12.42 -2.24 9.79
C PHE A 67 12.39 -0.75 9.46
N THR A 68 13.24 -0.33 8.52
CA THR A 68 13.21 1.01 7.92
C THR A 68 13.64 0.87 6.46
N ARG A 69 12.91 1.50 5.55
CA ARG A 69 13.20 1.54 4.12
C ARG A 69 13.61 2.96 3.78
N PHE A 70 14.74 3.12 3.10
CA PHE A 70 15.19 4.39 2.56
C PHE A 70 15.12 4.33 1.04
N GLU A 71 14.66 5.41 0.42
CA GLU A 71 14.67 5.57 -1.03
C GLU A 71 15.30 6.91 -1.41
N LEU A 72 16.21 6.89 -2.39
CA LEU A 72 16.88 8.09 -2.84
C LEU A 72 15.87 9.03 -3.51
N GLY A 73 15.75 10.25 -2.99
CA GLY A 73 14.79 11.24 -3.50
C GLY A 73 13.39 11.11 -2.90
N GLU A 74 13.19 10.29 -1.87
CA GLU A 74 11.92 10.24 -1.13
C GLU A 74 11.54 11.64 -0.61
N GLY A 75 10.33 12.10 -0.96
CA GLY A 75 9.84 13.43 -0.59
C GLY A 75 10.35 14.60 -1.46
N PHE A 76 11.17 14.35 -2.47
CA PHE A 76 11.60 15.37 -3.44
C PHE A 76 10.70 15.34 -4.68
N GLU A 77 10.22 16.50 -5.11
CA GLU A 77 9.54 16.63 -6.39
C GLU A 77 10.57 16.53 -7.51
N LYS A 78 10.46 15.50 -8.36
CA LYS A 78 11.36 15.33 -9.49
C LYS A 78 11.12 16.46 -10.48
N VAL A 79 12.05 17.41 -10.52
CA VAL A 79 12.01 18.49 -11.51
C VAL A 79 12.25 17.86 -12.90
N VAL A 80 11.17 17.65 -13.64
CA VAL A 80 11.25 17.21 -15.03
C VAL A 80 11.51 18.44 -15.87
N LYS A 81 12.77 18.63 -16.28
CA LYS A 81 13.14 19.67 -17.24
C LYS A 81 13.20 19.07 -18.63
N ASN A 82 12.51 19.70 -19.56
CA ASN A 82 12.56 19.36 -20.97
C ASN A 82 13.84 19.97 -21.56
N PHE A 83 14.74 19.11 -22.02
CA PHE A 83 16.04 19.51 -22.56
C PHE A 83 15.91 20.52 -23.72
N ALA A 84 14.86 20.41 -24.55
CA ALA A 84 14.62 21.34 -25.65
C ALA A 84 14.35 22.77 -25.16
N ASP A 85 13.64 22.91 -24.03
CA ASP A 85 13.30 24.20 -23.44
C ASP A 85 14.53 24.84 -22.78
N GLU A 86 15.39 24.04 -22.13
CA GLU A 86 16.66 24.54 -21.58
C GLU A 86 17.62 25.05 -22.67
N VAL A 87 17.70 24.35 -23.81
CA VAL A 87 18.54 24.77 -24.94
C VAL A 87 18.02 26.06 -25.56
N ALA A 88 16.69 26.23 -25.67
CA ALA A 88 16.09 27.44 -26.21
C ALA A 88 16.29 28.67 -25.31
N GLU A 89 16.34 28.49 -23.98
CA GLU A 89 16.63 29.57 -23.02
C GLU A 89 18.08 30.06 -23.07
N GLN A 90 19.05 29.17 -23.35
CA GLN A 90 20.46 29.54 -23.43
C GLN A 90 20.85 30.29 -24.73
N LEU A 91 19.99 30.26 -25.75
CA LEU A 91 20.20 30.92 -27.04
C LEU A 91 19.56 32.31 -27.14
N LYS A 92 18.89 32.78 -26.07
CA LYS A 92 18.42 34.16 -25.92
C LYS A 92 19.46 35.04 -25.22
#